data_AF-A0AAD9AMV3-F1
#
_entry.id   AF-A0AAD9AMV3-F1
#
_cell.length_a   1.000
_cell.length_b   1.000
_cell.length_c   1.000
_cell.angle_alpha   90.00
_cell.angle_beta   90.00
_cell.angle_gamma   90.00
#
_symmetry.space_group_name_H-M   'P 1'
#
loop_
_entity.id
_entity.type
_entity.pdbx_description
1 polymer ?
#
loop_
_entity_poly.entity_id
_entity_poly.type
_entity_poly.pdbx_seq_one_letter_code
_entity_poly.pdbx_strand_id
1 'polypeptide(L)'
;MILPNIFTLFSAAVLVSSVVSAPIEPRQGCCGLGGKPKSTLQGDRITIGYRTVHPDQAKIYNQNHRIVYKPALTTGGAQIGKGVYITPGPGQWEGNPGDWHCLITANRIAVDNTIKAWIPQNTWWKIGAQYDWASTQTVNNKKVDDEAFNRALRMSKIDKTNDAVKFAKGAKQLLIPTDLVNDRALDFQVDCKKDWKLLSDTKIVNYNGWKKNVIGKPQ
;
A
#
# COMPACT_ATOMS: atom_id res chain seq x y z
N MET A 1 87.80 -23.95 -8.58
CA MET A 1 87.72 -24.84 -9.76
C MET A 1 86.25 -25.00 -10.10
N ILE A 2 85.81 -24.45 -11.24
CA ILE A 2 84.70 -24.90 -12.12
C ILE A 2 83.28 -25.06 -11.50
N LEU A 3 82.40 -24.06 -11.77
CA LEU A 3 80.99 -24.05 -12.30
C LEU A 3 79.98 -25.20 -11.96
N PRO A 4 78.65 -25.07 -12.21
CA PRO A 4 77.67 -24.00 -11.88
C PRO A 4 76.24 -24.53 -11.51
N ASN A 5 75.32 -23.58 -11.23
CA ASN A 5 73.87 -23.51 -11.55
C ASN A 5 72.97 -24.76 -11.52
N ILE A 6 71.82 -24.63 -10.84
CA ILE A 6 70.46 -24.53 -11.43
C ILE A 6 69.46 -24.33 -10.26
N PHE A 7 68.90 -23.14 -10.12
CA PHE A 7 67.67 -22.92 -9.36
C PHE A 7 66.57 -22.56 -10.35
N THR A 8 65.70 -23.54 -10.61
CA THR A 8 64.58 -23.43 -11.53
C THR A 8 63.48 -22.60 -10.87
N LEU A 9 63.06 -21.53 -11.56
CA LEU A 9 61.88 -20.74 -11.23
C LEU A 9 60.61 -21.60 -11.29
N PHE A 10 59.79 -21.57 -10.25
CA PHE A 10 58.36 -21.88 -10.34
C PHE A 10 57.58 -20.56 -10.30
N SER A 11 57.23 -20.03 -11.47
CA SER A 11 56.20 -19.00 -11.59
C SER A 11 54.83 -19.70 -11.60
N ALA A 12 54.02 -19.42 -10.58
CA ALA A 12 52.63 -19.85 -10.53
C ALA A 12 51.83 -19.10 -11.61
N ALA A 13 51.28 -19.84 -12.58
CA ALA A 13 50.30 -19.31 -13.52
C ALA A 13 48.93 -19.24 -12.82
N VAL A 14 48.47 -18.02 -12.53
CA VAL A 14 47.08 -17.76 -12.14
C VAL A 14 46.23 -17.79 -13.40
N LEU A 15 45.42 -18.84 -13.56
CA LEU A 15 44.38 -18.91 -14.59
C LEU A 15 43.24 -17.97 -14.20
N VAL A 16 43.23 -16.76 -14.78
CA VAL A 16 42.06 -15.89 -14.80
C VAL A 16 41.10 -16.45 -15.85
N SER A 17 40.10 -17.21 -15.42
CA SER A 17 38.97 -17.59 -16.27
C SER A 17 38.17 -16.34 -16.60
N SER A 18 38.49 -15.74 -17.74
CA SER A 18 37.70 -14.69 -18.37
C SER A 18 36.41 -15.31 -18.89
N VAL A 19 35.30 -15.04 -18.20
CA VAL A 19 33.97 -15.32 -18.73
C VAL A 19 33.74 -14.31 -19.87
N VAL A 20 33.91 -14.76 -21.10
CA VAL A 20 33.47 -14.00 -22.27
C VAL A 20 31.95 -14.02 -22.26
N SER A 21 31.35 -12.95 -21.76
CA SER A 21 29.94 -12.64 -22.03
C SER A 21 29.81 -12.42 -23.53
N ALA A 22 29.22 -13.39 -24.24
CA ALA A 22 28.82 -13.21 -25.62
C ALA A 22 27.83 -12.04 -25.70
N PRO A 23 28.02 -11.05 -26.60
CA PRO A 23 27.01 -10.05 -26.85
C PRO A 23 25.81 -10.73 -27.51
N ILE A 24 24.68 -10.74 -26.81
CA ILE A 24 23.39 -11.07 -27.42
C ILE A 24 23.05 -9.90 -28.35
N GLU A 25 23.31 -10.07 -29.64
CA GLU A 25 22.80 -9.16 -30.67
C GLU A 25 21.27 -9.07 -30.56
N PRO A 26 20.71 -7.85 -30.50
CA PRO A 26 19.28 -7.67 -30.66
C PRO A 26 18.94 -7.92 -32.13
N ARG A 27 18.20 -8.99 -32.41
CA ARG A 27 17.54 -9.16 -33.71
C ARG A 27 16.54 -8.02 -33.91
N GLN A 28 16.95 -7.01 -34.68
CA GLN A 28 16.06 -6.06 -35.33
C GLN A 28 15.53 -6.65 -36.65
N GLY A 29 14.22 -6.53 -36.85
CA GLY A 29 13.48 -6.89 -38.07
C GLY A 29 12.15 -7.55 -37.68
N CYS A 30 10.97 -6.96 -37.86
CA CYS A 30 10.55 -6.02 -38.89
C CYS A 30 9.73 -4.86 -38.32
N CYS A 31 10.06 -3.65 -38.76
CA CYS A 31 9.21 -2.47 -38.64
C CYS A 31 8.03 -2.57 -39.61
N GLY A 32 6.82 -2.38 -39.08
CA GLY A 32 5.60 -2.16 -39.86
C GLY A 32 4.57 -1.45 -38.99
N LEU A 33 4.39 -0.16 -39.25
CA LEU A 33 3.28 0.71 -38.84
C LEU A 33 3.18 1.10 -37.35
N GLY A 34 3.76 2.26 -37.03
CA GLY A 34 3.02 3.41 -36.47
C GLY A 34 2.32 3.29 -35.10
N GLY A 35 2.59 2.27 -34.29
CA GLY A 35 2.10 2.22 -32.91
C GLY A 35 2.95 3.06 -31.97
N LYS A 36 2.36 4.09 -31.33
CA LYS A 36 2.94 4.72 -30.13
C LYS A 36 3.43 3.62 -29.17
N PRO A 37 4.58 3.77 -28.49
CA PRO A 37 5.00 2.80 -27.48
C PRO A 37 3.86 2.64 -26.47
N LYS A 38 3.25 1.45 -26.48
CA LYS A 38 2.22 1.09 -25.51
C LYS A 38 2.94 0.96 -24.19
N SER A 39 2.79 1.99 -23.35
CA SER A 39 3.24 2.05 -21.96
C SER A 39 3.18 0.65 -21.34
N THR A 40 4.36 0.06 -21.16
CA THR A 40 4.52 -1.24 -20.53
C THR A 40 4.26 -1.08 -19.04
N LEU A 41 3.12 -1.62 -18.58
CA LEU A 41 2.85 -1.96 -17.19
C LEU A 41 2.91 -0.82 -16.16
N GLN A 42 2.16 0.26 -16.39
CA GLN A 42 1.58 1.01 -15.28
C GLN A 42 0.22 0.37 -15.00
N GLY A 43 0.19 -0.69 -14.19
CA GLY A 43 -1.05 -1.39 -13.86
C GLY A 43 -2.09 -0.38 -13.36
N ASP A 44 -3.31 -0.43 -13.92
CA ASP A 44 -4.40 0.49 -13.63
C ASP A 44 -4.44 0.85 -12.13
N ARG A 45 -4.06 2.08 -11.80
CA ARG A 45 -4.09 2.56 -10.42
C ARG A 45 -5.47 3.09 -10.10
N ILE A 46 -5.93 2.86 -8.88
CA ILE A 46 -7.21 3.39 -8.39
C ILE A 46 -7.01 4.18 -7.12
N THR A 47 -7.82 5.22 -6.97
CA THR A 47 -7.99 5.92 -5.70
C THR A 47 -8.71 5.01 -4.71
N ILE A 48 -8.09 4.80 -3.55
CA ILE A 48 -8.67 4.01 -2.46
C ILE A 48 -9.14 4.88 -1.29
N GLY A 49 -8.72 6.14 -1.25
CA GLY A 49 -9.22 7.13 -0.32
C GLY A 49 -8.24 8.27 -0.07
N TYR A 50 -8.56 9.04 0.95
CA TYR A 50 -7.92 10.30 1.30
C TYR A 50 -7.65 10.38 2.79
N ARG A 51 -6.61 11.11 3.17
CA ARG A 51 -6.29 11.34 4.58
C ARG A 51 -5.84 12.77 4.80
N THR A 52 -6.26 13.37 5.91
CA THR A 52 -5.72 14.63 6.40
C THR A 52 -4.67 14.33 7.47
N VAL A 53 -3.48 14.95 7.38
CA VAL A 53 -2.34 14.68 8.26
C VAL A 53 -1.55 15.94 8.56
N HIS A 54 -0.81 15.92 9.68
CA HIS A 54 0.14 16.97 10.02
C HIS A 54 1.18 17.19 8.91
N PRO A 55 1.64 18.43 8.64
CA PRO A 55 2.61 18.73 7.59
C PRO A 55 3.87 17.86 7.60
N ASP A 56 4.38 17.49 8.77
CA ASP A 56 5.58 16.65 8.87
C ASP A 56 5.35 15.22 8.41
N GLN A 57 4.15 14.67 8.67
CA GLN A 57 3.77 13.36 8.14
C GLN A 57 3.56 13.42 6.62
N ALA A 58 2.98 14.51 6.11
CA ALA A 58 2.81 14.72 4.67
C ALA A 58 4.16 14.86 3.93
N LYS A 59 5.15 15.55 4.51
CA LYS A 59 6.51 15.62 3.96
C LYS A 59 7.14 14.23 3.85
N ILE A 60 7.03 13.42 4.90
CA ILE A 60 7.52 12.02 4.90
C ILE A 60 6.83 11.20 3.79
N TYR A 61 5.53 11.36 3.63
CA TYR A 61 4.75 10.69 2.59
C TYR A 61 5.21 11.09 1.19
N ASN A 62 5.38 12.38 0.94
CA ASN A 62 5.83 12.90 -0.35
C ASN A 62 7.28 12.51 -0.68
N GLN A 63 8.18 12.52 0.30
CA GLN A 63 9.58 12.10 0.12
C GLN A 63 9.70 10.62 -0.27
N ASN A 64 8.88 9.77 0.35
CA ASN A 64 8.92 8.33 0.10
C ASN A 64 7.98 7.88 -1.02
N HIS A 65 7.11 8.77 -1.51
CA HIS A 65 5.95 8.48 -2.35
C HIS A 65 5.09 7.33 -1.82
N ARG A 66 5.07 7.13 -0.50
CA ARG A 66 4.39 6.00 0.16
C ARG A 66 3.83 6.37 1.52
N ILE A 67 2.75 5.68 1.89
CA ILE A 67 2.25 5.69 3.25
C ILE A 67 3.23 4.97 4.18
N VAL A 68 3.40 5.53 5.38
CA VAL A 68 4.19 4.98 6.48
C VAL A 68 3.33 5.05 7.72
N TYR A 69 3.31 3.97 8.50
CA TYR A 69 2.61 3.95 9.78
C TYR A 69 3.57 4.39 10.90
N LYS A 70 3.31 5.57 11.46
CA LYS A 70 4.00 6.07 12.66
C LYS A 70 2.98 6.19 13.80
N PRO A 71 2.95 5.26 14.77
CA PRO A 71 1.99 5.29 15.87
C PRO A 71 2.00 6.63 16.63
N ALA A 72 3.18 7.19 16.87
CA ALA A 72 3.36 8.46 17.60
C ALA A 72 2.75 9.69 16.90
N LEU A 73 2.51 9.62 15.58
CA LEU A 73 1.92 10.71 14.78
C LEU A 73 0.47 10.39 14.38
N THR A 74 -0.06 9.25 14.80
CA THR A 74 -1.43 8.85 14.50
C THR A 74 -2.34 9.36 15.61
N THR A 75 -3.23 10.29 15.26
CA THR A 75 -4.29 10.77 16.15
C THR A 75 -5.57 9.95 15.95
N GLY A 76 -6.37 9.83 17.01
CA GLY A 76 -7.58 9.03 17.02
C GLY A 76 -7.40 7.62 17.59
N GLY A 77 -8.52 6.94 17.82
CA GLY A 77 -8.53 5.59 18.39
C GLY A 77 -8.46 4.49 17.33
N ALA A 78 -8.07 3.28 17.76
CA ALA A 78 -7.93 2.11 16.89
C ALA A 78 -9.24 1.30 16.76
N GLN A 79 -10.33 1.94 16.31
CA GLN A 79 -11.68 1.36 16.27
C GLN A 79 -11.74 -0.04 15.61
N ILE A 80 -11.04 -0.20 14.49
CA ILE A 80 -11.03 -1.44 13.67
C ILE A 80 -9.62 -2.05 13.55
N GLY A 81 -8.71 -1.67 14.46
CA GLY A 81 -7.35 -2.18 14.53
C GLY A 81 -6.26 -1.14 14.29
N LYS A 82 -5.02 -1.60 14.21
CA LYS A 82 -3.82 -0.76 14.05
C LYS A 82 -3.44 -0.60 12.58
N GLY A 83 -3.07 0.62 12.19
CA GLY A 83 -2.59 0.93 10.84
C GLY A 83 -2.97 2.32 10.38
N VAL A 84 -3.03 2.51 9.05
CA VAL A 84 -3.30 3.81 8.42
C VAL A 84 -4.78 3.90 8.07
N TYR A 85 -5.46 4.84 8.71
CA TYR A 85 -6.86 5.14 8.45
C TYR A 85 -6.99 6.18 7.32
N ILE A 86 -7.91 5.94 6.39
CA ILE A 86 -8.27 6.87 5.32
C ILE A 86 -9.79 6.99 5.21
N THR A 87 -10.27 8.01 4.52
CA THR A 87 -11.69 8.32 4.29
C THR A 87 -12.00 8.30 2.80
N PRO A 88 -13.25 8.04 2.38
CA PRO A 88 -13.56 7.88 0.96
C PRO A 88 -13.50 9.20 0.16
N GLY A 89 -13.72 10.35 0.79
CA GLY A 89 -13.67 11.65 0.13
C GLY A 89 -12.59 12.58 0.69
N PRO A 90 -12.06 13.51 -0.12
CA PRO A 90 -11.13 14.53 0.36
C PRO A 90 -11.81 15.40 1.44
N GLY A 91 -11.07 15.76 2.48
CA GLY A 91 -11.55 16.64 3.56
C GLY A 91 -12.62 16.03 4.48
N GLN A 92 -13.02 14.76 4.30
CA GLN A 92 -13.98 14.10 5.20
C GLN A 92 -13.40 13.82 6.59
N TRP A 93 -12.07 13.74 6.66
CA TRP A 93 -11.30 13.94 7.87
C TRP A 93 -10.94 15.43 7.93
N GLU A 94 -11.57 16.18 8.83
CA GLU A 94 -11.45 17.64 8.85
C GLU A 94 -10.03 18.09 9.22
N GLY A 95 -9.40 17.42 10.19
CA GLY A 95 -8.05 17.74 10.67
C GLY A 95 -8.00 19.09 11.41
N ASN A 96 -6.79 19.58 11.62
CA ASN A 96 -6.52 20.89 12.22
C ASN A 96 -6.17 21.93 11.15
N PRO A 97 -6.29 23.23 11.45
CA PRO A 97 -5.79 24.28 10.57
C PRO A 97 -4.32 24.06 10.21
N GLY A 98 -4.00 24.08 8.91
CA GLY A 98 -2.64 23.88 8.41
C GLY A 98 -2.25 22.42 8.12
N ASP A 99 -3.11 21.46 8.45
CA ASP A 99 -2.93 20.07 8.02
C ASP A 99 -2.98 19.95 6.49
N TRP A 100 -2.32 18.91 5.98
CA TRP A 100 -2.26 18.61 4.55
C TRP A 100 -3.22 17.49 4.21
N HIS A 101 -3.66 17.47 2.95
CA HIS A 101 -4.56 16.47 2.41
C HIS A 101 -3.80 15.56 1.47
N CYS A 102 -3.94 14.26 1.67
CA CYS A 102 -3.26 13.24 0.91
C CYS A 102 -4.26 12.42 0.11
N LEU A 103 -3.95 12.20 -1.17
CA LEU A 103 -4.57 11.22 -2.04
C LEU A 103 -3.77 9.92 -1.94
N ILE A 104 -4.46 8.79 -1.70
CA ILE A 104 -3.85 7.46 -1.66
C ILE A 104 -4.39 6.65 -2.83
N THR A 105 -3.47 6.14 -3.66
CA THR A 105 -3.77 5.23 -4.76
C THR A 105 -3.10 3.87 -4.54
N ALA A 106 -3.63 2.84 -5.19
CA ALA A 106 -3.08 1.49 -5.16
C ALA A 106 -3.27 0.79 -6.53
N ASN A 107 -2.56 -0.31 -6.74
CA ASN A 107 -2.76 -1.15 -7.91
C ASN A 107 -4.17 -1.79 -7.87
N ARG A 108 -4.98 -1.60 -8.92
CA ARG A 108 -6.36 -2.10 -8.99
C ARG A 108 -6.45 -3.60 -8.78
N ILE A 109 -5.64 -4.37 -9.50
CA ILE A 109 -5.68 -5.84 -9.46
C ILE A 109 -5.32 -6.34 -8.05
N ALA A 110 -4.30 -5.73 -7.43
CA ALA A 110 -3.93 -6.04 -6.07
C ALA A 110 -5.08 -5.74 -5.09
N VAL A 111 -5.66 -4.53 -5.16
CA VAL A 111 -6.82 -4.17 -4.34
C VAL A 111 -7.96 -5.16 -4.54
N ASP A 112 -8.33 -5.47 -5.78
CA ASP A 112 -9.42 -6.40 -6.12
C ASP A 112 -9.19 -7.80 -5.52
N ASN A 113 -7.93 -8.25 -5.44
CA ASN A 113 -7.57 -9.54 -4.87
C ASN A 113 -7.38 -9.51 -3.34
N THR A 114 -7.17 -8.35 -2.72
CA THR A 114 -7.09 -8.23 -1.26
C THR A 114 -8.47 -8.38 -0.61
N ILE A 115 -8.52 -9.06 0.55
CA ILE A 115 -9.76 -9.16 1.35
C ILE A 115 -10.18 -7.78 1.84
N LYS A 116 -11.48 -7.50 1.80
CA LYS A 116 -12.09 -6.27 2.26
C LYS A 116 -13.15 -6.62 3.29
N ALA A 117 -12.99 -6.16 4.52
CA ALA A 117 -13.84 -6.57 5.63
C ALA A 117 -14.66 -5.40 6.15
N TRP A 118 -15.99 -5.46 6.02
CA TRP A 118 -16.88 -4.56 6.74
C TRP A 118 -17.03 -5.02 8.18
N ILE A 119 -16.35 -4.33 9.10
CA ILE A 119 -16.27 -4.72 10.50
C ILE A 119 -17.60 -4.46 11.21
N PRO A 120 -18.25 -5.49 11.79
CA PRO A 120 -19.53 -5.34 12.47
C PRO A 120 -19.47 -4.35 13.63
N GLN A 121 -20.51 -3.53 13.76
CA GLN A 121 -20.56 -2.47 14.77
C GLN A 121 -20.43 -2.98 16.22
N ASN A 122 -20.99 -4.15 16.52
CA ASN A 122 -20.89 -4.78 17.83
C ASN A 122 -19.46 -5.27 18.20
N THR A 123 -18.54 -5.27 17.23
CA THR A 123 -17.12 -5.67 17.42
C THR A 123 -16.15 -4.48 17.40
N TRP A 124 -16.63 -3.25 17.15
CA TRP A 124 -15.78 -2.07 17.19
C TRP A 124 -15.11 -1.92 18.56
N TRP A 125 -13.88 -1.43 18.57
CA TRP A 125 -13.05 -1.24 19.77
C TRP A 125 -12.65 -2.54 20.49
N LYS A 126 -13.10 -3.71 20.01
CA LYS A 126 -12.83 -5.03 20.59
C LYS A 126 -12.07 -5.87 19.58
N ILE A 127 -10.76 -5.67 19.49
CA ILE A 127 -9.95 -6.32 18.45
C ILE A 127 -10.08 -7.85 18.46
N GLY A 128 -10.09 -8.50 19.63
CA GLY A 128 -10.30 -9.95 19.73
C GLY A 128 -11.63 -10.41 19.10
N ALA A 129 -12.73 -9.70 19.40
CA ALA A 129 -14.03 -9.99 18.81
C ALA A 129 -14.07 -9.79 17.28
N GLN A 130 -13.18 -8.95 16.72
CA GLN A 130 -13.03 -8.80 15.26
C GLN A 130 -12.34 -10.02 14.65
N TYR A 131 -11.32 -10.58 15.30
CA TYR A 131 -10.68 -11.84 14.87
C TYR A 131 -11.66 -13.01 15.01
N ASP A 132 -12.35 -13.13 16.15
CA ASP A 132 -13.38 -14.17 16.36
C ASP A 132 -14.45 -14.10 15.26
N TRP A 133 -14.96 -12.91 14.96
CA TRP A 133 -15.90 -12.71 13.87
C TRP A 133 -15.30 -13.08 12.51
N ALA A 134 -14.08 -12.61 12.19
CA ALA A 134 -13.43 -12.89 10.91
C ALA A 134 -13.23 -14.40 10.68
N SER A 135 -12.88 -15.15 11.73
CA SER A 135 -12.70 -16.62 11.69
C SER A 135 -13.94 -17.40 11.24
N THR A 136 -15.13 -16.80 11.37
CA THR A 136 -16.40 -17.36 10.91
C THR A 136 -16.68 -17.08 9.43
N GLN A 137 -15.93 -16.17 8.81
CA GLN A 137 -16.13 -15.73 7.43
C GLN A 137 -15.35 -16.63 6.46
N THR A 138 -15.79 -16.64 5.21
CA THR A 138 -15.11 -17.34 4.12
C THR A 138 -14.97 -16.45 2.90
N VAL A 139 -13.85 -16.61 2.17
CA VAL A 139 -13.58 -15.97 0.88
C VAL A 139 -13.06 -17.05 -0.06
N ASN A 140 -13.68 -17.20 -1.24
CA ASN A 140 -13.30 -18.22 -2.22
C ASN A 140 -13.22 -19.64 -1.61
N ASN A 141 -14.22 -20.00 -0.81
CA ASN A 141 -14.32 -21.29 -0.10
C ASN A 141 -13.20 -21.58 0.92
N LYS A 142 -12.43 -20.58 1.32
CA LYS A 142 -11.42 -20.67 2.38
C LYS A 142 -11.84 -19.83 3.58
N LYS A 143 -11.63 -20.35 4.80
CA LYS A 143 -11.82 -19.58 6.03
C LYS A 143 -10.84 -18.40 6.08
N VAL A 144 -11.28 -17.30 6.65
CA VAL A 144 -10.42 -16.15 6.93
C VAL A 144 -9.77 -16.38 8.28
N ASP A 145 -8.51 -16.82 8.27
CA ASP A 145 -7.70 -16.95 9.48
C ASP A 145 -7.08 -15.60 9.89
N ASP A 146 -6.32 -15.62 10.99
CA ASP A 146 -5.69 -14.42 11.55
C ASP A 146 -4.69 -13.79 10.56
N GLU A 147 -3.95 -14.60 9.79
CA GLU A 147 -3.00 -14.10 8.79
C GLU A 147 -3.72 -13.38 7.66
N ALA A 148 -4.78 -13.99 7.12
CA ALA A 148 -5.63 -13.39 6.11
C ALA A 148 -6.30 -12.11 6.63
N PHE A 149 -6.75 -12.08 7.89
CA PHE A 149 -7.39 -10.91 8.50
C PHE A 149 -6.39 -9.79 8.84
N ASN A 150 -5.15 -10.12 9.20
CA ASN A 150 -4.06 -9.16 9.37
C ASN A 150 -3.78 -8.39 8.06
N ARG A 151 -4.03 -9.04 6.93
CA ARG A 151 -3.83 -8.50 5.58
C ARG A 151 -5.13 -8.10 4.88
N ALA A 152 -6.25 -7.99 5.61
CA ALA A 152 -7.52 -7.52 5.08
C ALA A 152 -7.64 -6.00 5.22
N LEU A 153 -8.04 -5.30 4.15
CA LEU A 153 -8.48 -3.92 4.24
C LEU A 153 -9.77 -3.87 5.06
N ARG A 154 -9.85 -3.03 6.09
CA ARG A 154 -11.00 -3.04 7.03
C ARG A 154 -11.82 -1.78 6.89
N MET A 155 -13.13 -1.90 6.82
CA MET A 155 -14.06 -0.79 6.61
C MET A 155 -15.07 -0.72 7.74
N SER A 156 -15.47 0.50 8.10
CA SER A 156 -16.58 0.74 9.00
C SER A 156 -17.12 2.16 8.83
N LYS A 157 -18.26 2.44 9.44
CA LYS A 157 -18.57 3.82 9.84
C LYS A 157 -17.61 4.28 10.94
N ILE A 158 -17.31 5.56 10.95
CA ILE A 158 -16.54 6.17 12.04
C ILE A 158 -17.45 6.30 13.25
N ASP A 159 -17.03 5.69 14.36
CA ASP A 159 -17.66 5.90 15.65
C ASP A 159 -17.21 7.25 16.20
N LYS A 160 -18.17 8.18 16.37
CA LYS A 160 -17.91 9.57 16.76
C LYS A 160 -17.79 9.75 18.27
N THR A 161 -17.45 8.69 19.00
CA THR A 161 -17.35 8.68 20.45
C THR A 161 -16.11 9.43 20.97
N ASN A 162 -15.23 9.91 20.09
CA ASN A 162 -14.07 10.73 20.43
C ASN A 162 -14.15 12.12 19.77
N ASP A 163 -14.41 13.15 20.57
CA ASP A 163 -14.53 14.55 20.14
C ASP A 163 -13.20 15.18 19.69
N ALA A 164 -12.06 14.54 19.96
CA ALA A 164 -10.74 15.08 19.60
C ALA A 164 -10.48 15.10 18.08
N VAL A 165 -11.26 14.35 17.30
CA VAL A 165 -11.10 14.29 15.84
C VAL A 165 -12.46 14.51 15.17
N LYS A 166 -12.53 15.57 14.34
CA LYS A 166 -13.75 15.92 13.63
C LYS A 166 -13.81 15.22 12.26
N PHE A 167 -14.99 14.68 11.98
CA PHE A 167 -15.29 13.98 10.74
C PHE A 167 -16.63 14.43 10.19
N ALA A 168 -16.76 14.39 8.86
CA ALA A 168 -18.02 14.61 8.18
C ALA A 168 -19.15 13.72 8.74
N LYS A 169 -20.41 14.17 8.66
CA LYS A 169 -21.57 13.41 9.12
C LYS A 169 -21.69 12.09 8.34
N GLY A 170 -21.77 10.96 9.05
CA GLY A 170 -21.86 9.64 8.44
C GLY A 170 -20.57 9.18 7.74
N ALA A 171 -19.42 9.78 8.07
CA ALA A 171 -18.14 9.42 7.47
C ALA A 171 -17.83 7.92 7.64
N LYS A 172 -17.31 7.35 6.56
CA LYS A 172 -16.78 5.99 6.52
C LYS A 172 -15.27 6.04 6.60
N GLN A 173 -14.67 4.96 7.05
CA GLN A 173 -13.24 4.80 7.08
C GLN A 173 -12.82 3.49 6.41
N LEU A 174 -11.61 3.51 5.88
CA LEU A 174 -10.86 2.34 5.48
C LEU A 174 -9.55 2.32 6.28
N LEU A 175 -9.33 1.24 7.02
CA LEU A 175 -8.06 0.94 7.64
C LEU A 175 -7.23 0.08 6.67
N ILE A 176 -6.02 0.55 6.40
CA ILE A 176 -4.93 -0.21 5.82
C ILE A 176 -4.10 -0.77 7.00
N PRO A 177 -4.17 -2.08 7.31
CA PRO A 177 -3.40 -2.66 8.41
C PRO A 177 -1.90 -2.48 8.20
N THR A 178 -1.15 -2.45 9.31
CA THR A 178 0.31 -2.29 9.30
C THR A 178 1.01 -3.30 8.38
N ASP A 179 0.55 -4.54 8.35
CA ASP A 179 1.12 -5.60 7.53
C ASP A 179 1.01 -5.29 6.02
N LEU A 180 -0.06 -4.59 5.60
CA LEU A 180 -0.19 -4.12 4.22
C LEU A 180 0.61 -2.84 3.96
N VAL A 181 0.76 -1.95 4.95
CA VAL A 181 1.55 -0.72 4.80
C VAL A 181 3.02 -1.05 4.52
N ASN A 182 3.56 -2.03 5.25
CA ASN A 182 4.95 -2.44 5.14
C ASN A 182 5.23 -3.30 3.91
N ASP A 183 4.18 -3.92 3.34
CA ASP A 183 4.28 -4.72 2.13
C ASP A 183 4.21 -3.85 0.85
N ARG A 184 4.80 -4.35 -0.22
CA ARG A 184 4.74 -3.80 -1.58
C ARG A 184 3.57 -4.38 -2.40
N ALA A 185 2.82 -5.36 -1.89
CA ALA A 185 1.78 -6.09 -2.61
C ALA A 185 0.67 -5.22 -3.21
N LEU A 186 0.18 -4.20 -2.50
CA LEU A 186 -0.84 -3.27 -3.04
C LEU A 186 -0.24 -2.08 -3.82
N ASP A 187 1.09 -1.94 -3.77
CA ASP A 187 1.84 -0.82 -4.35
C ASP A 187 1.20 0.55 -4.09
N PHE A 188 1.00 0.87 -2.81
CA PHE A 188 0.45 2.16 -2.42
C PHE A 188 1.34 3.31 -2.88
N GLN A 189 0.72 4.36 -3.42
CA GLN A 189 1.34 5.65 -3.67
C GLN A 189 0.52 6.73 -2.99
N VAL A 190 1.21 7.79 -2.57
CA VAL A 190 0.59 8.93 -1.89
C VAL A 190 1.09 10.23 -2.48
N ASP A 191 0.17 11.18 -2.63
CA ASP A 191 0.48 12.57 -2.97
C ASP A 191 -0.27 13.48 -1.99
N CYS A 192 0.49 14.30 -1.26
CA CYS A 192 -0.05 15.22 -0.27
C CYS A 192 0.12 16.67 -0.71
N LYS A 193 -0.96 17.44 -0.61
CA LYS A 193 -1.04 18.87 -0.91
C LYS A 193 -1.58 19.66 0.28
N LYS A 194 -1.28 20.95 0.33
CA LYS A 194 -1.80 21.87 1.37
C LYS A 194 -3.31 22.08 1.27
N ASP A 195 -3.85 22.09 0.05
CA ASP A 195 -5.29 22.19 -0.22
C ASP A 195 -5.71 20.94 -0.99
N TRP A 196 -6.79 20.30 -0.55
CA TRP A 196 -7.33 19.09 -1.18
C TRP A 196 -7.79 19.34 -2.62
N LYS A 197 -8.11 20.59 -2.98
CA LYS A 197 -8.47 20.98 -4.35
C LYS A 197 -7.30 20.85 -5.34
N LEU A 198 -6.08 20.76 -4.84
CA LEU A 198 -4.86 20.59 -5.65
C LEU A 198 -4.50 19.11 -5.88
N LEU A 199 -5.29 18.17 -5.34
CA LEU A 199 -5.11 16.75 -5.59
C LEU A 199 -5.52 16.41 -7.02
N SER A 200 -4.80 15.47 -7.64
CA SER A 200 -5.07 15.03 -9.01
C SER A 200 -6.39 14.28 -9.19
N ASP A 201 -6.95 13.76 -8.09
CA ASP A 201 -8.29 13.18 -8.02
C ASP A 201 -8.98 13.67 -6.74
N THR A 202 -10.28 13.92 -6.85
CA THR A 202 -11.15 14.33 -5.74
C THR A 202 -12.46 13.54 -5.72
N LYS A 203 -12.58 12.50 -6.56
CA LYS A 203 -13.75 11.63 -6.63
C LYS A 203 -13.89 10.86 -5.32
N ILE A 204 -15.11 10.85 -4.79
CA ILE A 204 -15.45 10.07 -3.59
C ILE A 204 -15.42 8.58 -3.94
N VAL A 205 -14.68 7.81 -3.16
CA VAL A 205 -14.58 6.36 -3.32
C VAL A 205 -15.83 5.69 -2.77
N ASN A 206 -16.54 4.93 -3.62
CA ASN A 206 -17.71 4.16 -3.19
C ASN A 206 -17.29 2.77 -2.66
N TYR A 207 -17.00 2.69 -1.36
CA TYR A 207 -16.68 1.41 -0.70
C TYR A 207 -17.81 0.37 -0.79
N ASN A 208 -19.07 0.79 -0.87
CA ASN A 208 -20.20 -0.14 -1.02
C ASN A 208 -20.25 -0.79 -2.42
N GLY A 209 -19.56 -0.19 -3.39
CA GLY A 209 -19.44 -0.69 -4.76
C GLY A 209 -18.45 -1.85 -4.89
N TRP A 210 -17.57 -2.08 -3.91
CA TRP A 210 -16.66 -3.22 -3.92
C TRP A 210 -17.43 -4.52 -3.71
N LYS A 211 -17.19 -5.52 -4.57
CA LYS A 211 -17.88 -6.83 -4.54
C LYS A 211 -16.94 -8.02 -4.38
N LYS A 212 -15.69 -7.90 -4.86
CA LYS A 212 -14.73 -9.01 -4.87
C LYS A 212 -13.97 -9.11 -3.54
N ASN A 213 -13.90 -10.34 -3.01
CA ASN A 213 -13.24 -10.67 -1.74
C ASN A 213 -13.75 -9.81 -0.57
N VAL A 214 -15.05 -9.49 -0.56
CA VAL A 214 -15.68 -8.69 0.49
C VAL A 214 -16.37 -9.61 1.50
N ILE A 215 -16.09 -9.40 2.79
CA ILE A 215 -16.77 -10.04 3.92
C ILE A 215 -17.51 -9.01 4.76
N GLY A 216 -18.54 -9.44 5.48
CA GLY A 216 -19.41 -8.56 6.27
C GLY A 216 -20.41 -7.75 5.43
N LYS A 217 -21.24 -6.97 6.11
CA LYS A 217 -22.31 -6.17 5.50
C LYS A 217 -21.89 -4.70 5.39
N PRO A 218 -22.02 -4.05 4.21
CA PRO A 218 -21.81 -2.62 4.08
C PRO A 218 -22.70 -1.82 5.04
N GLN A 219 -22.18 -0.68 5.51
CA GLN A 219 -22.84 0.17 6.51
C GLN A 219 -23.21 1.53 5.93
#